data_AF-A0AAD8SJL2-F1
#
_entry.id   AF-A0AAD8SJL2-F1
#
_cell.length_a   1.000
_cell.length_b   1.000
_cell.length_c   1.000
_cell.angle_alpha   90.00
_cell.angle_beta   90.00
_cell.angle_gamma   90.00
#
_symmetry.space_group_name_H-M   'P 1'
#
loop_
_entity.id
_entity.type
_entity.pdbx_description
1 polymer ?
#
loop_
_entity_poly.entity_id
_entity_poly.type
_entity_poly.pdbx_seq_one_letter_code
_entity_poly.pdbx_strand_id
1 'polypeptide(L)'
;MAAEDLEWERSKISNQDVNLMKRLGLMKKEDAIRFPEESYPNPPMEYRPMIKDLIRIGSQFIGYREYASRTEEKLAEANKRADALAHKLEQSEAAREKAELVASEAKAEANDAKAKAASVEELQKRLKDAESALDEQKAAQAAREQGILKRLKSQSRRTLTQTNQDFDLENPVNDPLLDALSLWSFMGAKFVKAWQMQCRFVGVVPYFFPKKEEPSTFLALAKIFNSSRP
;
A
#
# COMPACT_ATOMS: atom_id res chain seq x y z
N MET A 1 -17.64 -41.12 22.28
CA MET A 1 -18.44 -42.07 23.06
C MET A 1 -17.81 -42.15 24.44
N ALA A 2 -18.44 -41.56 25.44
CA ALA A 2 -18.13 -41.73 26.86
C ALA A 2 -19.41 -41.35 27.61
N ALA A 3 -20.26 -42.34 27.82
CA ALA A 3 -21.36 -42.32 28.78
C ALA A 3 -20.91 -43.24 29.92
N GLU A 4 -21.41 -43.01 31.14
CA GLU A 4 -20.90 -43.48 32.45
C GLU A 4 -19.91 -42.43 32.98
N ASP A 5 -20.23 -41.55 33.94
CA ASP A 5 -20.79 -41.83 35.26
C ASP A 5 -21.69 -40.69 35.76
N LEU A 6 -22.96 -40.99 36.01
CA LEU A 6 -23.81 -40.22 36.93
C LEU A 6 -24.22 -41.18 38.05
N GLU A 7 -23.22 -41.61 38.83
CA GLU A 7 -23.45 -42.22 40.11
C GLU A 7 -24.17 -41.20 41.00
N TRP A 8 -25.46 -41.45 41.24
CA TRP A 8 -26.21 -40.79 42.29
C TRP A 8 -25.47 -41.02 43.59
N GLU A 9 -24.82 -39.98 44.11
CA GLU A 9 -24.29 -39.95 45.47
C GLU A 9 -25.46 -40.23 46.43
N ARG A 10 -25.60 -41.50 46.83
CA ARG A 10 -26.42 -41.87 47.97
C ARG A 10 -25.82 -41.16 49.18
N SER A 11 -26.43 -40.05 49.59
CA SER A 11 -26.03 -39.33 50.80
C SER A 11 -25.93 -40.31 51.95
N LYS A 12 -24.69 -40.59 52.38
CA LYS A 12 -24.43 -41.39 53.58
C LYS A 12 -24.95 -40.56 54.75
N ILE A 13 -26.05 -41.01 55.34
CA ILE A 13 -26.59 -40.45 56.58
C ILE A 13 -25.44 -40.38 57.59
N SER A 14 -25.19 -39.19 58.13
CA SER A 14 -24.10 -38.96 59.08
C SER A 14 -24.36 -39.73 60.37
N ASN A 15 -23.31 -40.21 61.03
CA ASN A 15 -23.43 -40.83 62.35
C ASN A 15 -24.09 -39.90 63.38
N GLN A 16 -24.05 -38.57 63.16
CA GLN A 16 -24.77 -37.59 63.97
C GLN A 16 -26.29 -37.69 63.79
N ASP A 17 -26.77 -37.88 62.57
CA ASP A 17 -28.20 -38.03 62.26
C ASP A 17 -28.75 -39.33 62.83
N VAL A 18 -27.97 -40.41 62.79
CA VAL A 18 -28.33 -41.70 63.41
C VAL A 18 -28.49 -41.56 64.92
N ASN A 19 -27.60 -40.82 65.59
CA ASN A 19 -27.68 -40.58 67.03
C ASN A 19 -28.84 -39.64 67.40
N LEU A 20 -29.15 -38.66 66.55
CA LEU A 20 -30.33 -37.81 66.71
C LEU A 20 -31.62 -38.64 66.61
N MET A 21 -31.72 -39.52 65.61
CA MET A 21 -32.86 -40.41 65.39
C MET A 21 -33.06 -41.41 66.55
N LYS A 22 -31.97 -41.89 67.15
CA LYS A 22 -32.03 -42.70 68.38
C LYS A 22 -32.49 -41.90 69.59
N ARG A 23 -31.99 -40.68 69.79
CA ARG A 23 -32.41 -39.78 70.88
C ARG A 23 -33.88 -39.36 70.78
N LEU A 24 -34.38 -39.16 69.57
CA LEU A 24 -35.78 -38.83 69.30
C LEU A 24 -36.71 -40.06 69.42
N GLY A 25 -36.17 -41.24 69.72
CA GLY A 25 -36.95 -42.47 69.86
C GLY A 25 -37.62 -42.94 68.56
N LEU A 26 -37.12 -42.47 67.41
CA LEU A 26 -37.59 -42.83 66.07
C LEU A 26 -36.98 -44.15 65.59
N MET A 27 -35.83 -44.53 66.15
CA MET A 27 -35.28 -45.87 66.02
C MET A 27 -35.81 -46.78 67.14
N LYS A 28 -37.11 -47.09 67.12
CA LYS A 28 -37.69 -48.17 67.95
C LYS A 28 -37.74 -49.46 67.14
N LYS A 29 -37.09 -50.50 67.71
CA LYS A 29 -37.11 -51.95 67.43
C LYS A 29 -37.70 -52.39 66.08
N GLU A 30 -36.90 -53.11 65.30
CA GLU A 30 -37.19 -53.73 64.00
C GLU A 30 -38.38 -54.73 63.99
N ASP A 31 -39.09 -54.92 65.11
CA ASP A 31 -40.26 -55.80 65.23
C ASP A 31 -41.59 -55.06 65.47
N ALA A 32 -41.63 -53.72 65.39
CA ALA A 32 -42.86 -52.94 65.65
C ALA A 32 -43.77 -52.72 64.43
N ILE A 33 -43.55 -53.46 63.33
CA ILE A 33 -44.47 -53.47 62.18
C ILE A 33 -44.71 -54.92 61.74
N ARG A 34 -45.24 -55.75 62.65
CA ARG A 34 -46.11 -56.86 62.22
C ARG A 34 -47.53 -56.30 62.16
N PHE A 35 -48.00 -56.03 60.95
CA PHE A 35 -49.42 -55.84 60.73
C PHE A 35 -50.12 -57.17 61.06
N PRO A 36 -51.17 -57.20 61.90
CA PRO A 36 -52.00 -58.39 62.03
C PRO A 36 -52.60 -58.71 60.66
N GLU A 37 -52.53 -59.98 60.23
CA GLU A 37 -53.02 -60.46 58.93
C GLU A 37 -54.55 -60.43 58.76
N GLU A 38 -55.30 -59.85 59.71
CA GLU A 38 -56.75 -59.77 59.64
C GLU A 38 -57.25 -58.33 59.69
N SER A 39 -58.05 -58.02 58.67
CA SER A 39 -58.97 -56.88 58.58
C SER A 39 -58.37 -55.55 58.12
N TYR A 40 -57.96 -55.50 56.85
CA TYR A 40 -58.50 -54.38 56.07
C TYR A 40 -60.01 -54.64 55.96
N PRO A 41 -60.88 -53.74 56.45
CA PRO A 41 -62.30 -53.89 56.20
C PRO A 41 -62.45 -53.88 54.68
N ASN A 42 -62.85 -55.02 54.13
CA ASN A 42 -63.19 -55.12 52.72
C ASN A 42 -64.27 -54.05 52.52
N PRO A 43 -64.01 -53.00 51.72
CA PRO A 43 -64.93 -51.86 51.67
C PRO A 43 -66.31 -52.39 51.28
N PRO A 44 -67.40 -51.85 51.89
CA PRO A 44 -68.76 -52.26 51.56
C PRO A 44 -68.89 -52.29 50.04
N MET A 45 -69.54 -53.33 49.47
CA MET A 45 -69.52 -53.57 48.02
C MET A 45 -69.92 -52.33 47.20
N GLU A 46 -70.71 -51.44 47.79
CA GLU A 46 -71.17 -50.16 47.25
C GLU A 46 -70.04 -49.16 46.92
N TYR A 47 -68.90 -49.18 47.64
CA TYR A 47 -67.80 -48.21 47.46
C TYR A 47 -66.65 -48.72 46.58
N ARG A 48 -66.61 -50.02 46.26
CA ARG A 48 -65.58 -50.60 45.39
C ARG A 48 -65.51 -50.00 43.98
N PRO A 49 -66.65 -49.69 43.31
CA PRO A 49 -66.62 -49.01 42.02
C PRO A 49 -65.96 -47.63 42.11
N MET A 50 -66.33 -46.86 43.14
CA MET A 50 -65.80 -45.50 43.37
C MET A 50 -64.29 -45.49 43.64
N ILE A 51 -63.77 -46.45 44.40
CA ILE A 51 -62.33 -46.58 44.66
C ILE A 51 -61.57 -46.96 43.38
N LYS A 52 -62.12 -47.87 42.56
CA LYS A 52 -61.51 -48.24 41.27
C LYS A 52 -61.47 -47.07 40.30
N ASP A 53 -62.53 -46.29 40.25
CA ASP A 53 -62.60 -45.07 39.42
C ASP A 53 -61.61 -44.01 39.91
N LEU A 54 -61.46 -43.83 41.22
CA LEU A 54 -60.48 -42.90 41.80
C LEU A 54 -59.04 -43.32 41.48
N ILE A 55 -58.71 -44.61 41.59
CA ILE A 55 -57.39 -45.14 41.21
C ILE A 55 -57.15 -44.93 39.72
N ARG A 56 -58.15 -45.23 38.87
CA ARG A 56 -58.06 -45.02 37.41
C ARG A 56 -57.83 -43.55 37.05
N ILE A 57 -58.56 -42.63 37.67
CA ILE A 57 -58.40 -41.18 37.48
C ILE A 57 -57.01 -40.73 37.96
N GLY A 58 -56.56 -41.21 39.13
CA GLY A 58 -55.24 -40.93 39.67
C GLY A 58 -54.12 -41.41 38.73
N SER A 59 -54.22 -42.62 38.20
CA SER A 59 -53.26 -43.16 37.22
C SER A 59 -53.21 -42.34 35.92
N GLN A 60 -54.37 -41.87 35.43
CA GLN A 60 -54.41 -40.98 34.26
C GLN A 60 -53.71 -39.64 34.55
N PHE A 61 -53.94 -39.06 35.73
CA PHE A 61 -53.33 -37.79 36.12
C PHE A 61 -51.79 -37.88 36.25
N ILE A 62 -51.29 -38.99 36.79
CA ILE A 62 -49.84 -39.27 36.85
C ILE A 62 -49.27 -39.35 35.43
N GLY A 63 -49.94 -40.07 34.51
CA GLY A 63 -49.51 -40.17 33.11
C GLY A 63 -49.49 -38.82 32.39
N TYR A 64 -50.48 -37.95 32.62
CA TYR A 64 -50.48 -36.58 32.06
C TYR A 64 -49.36 -35.72 32.62
N ARG A 65 -49.07 -35.84 33.93
CA ARG A 65 -47.96 -35.12 34.56
C ARG A 65 -46.61 -35.51 33.97
N GLU A 66 -46.36 -36.81 33.81
CA GLU A 66 -45.13 -37.31 33.18
C GLU A 66 -45.01 -36.88 31.72
N TYR A 67 -46.12 -36.88 30.98
CA TYR A 67 -46.15 -36.37 29.61
C TYR A 67 -45.80 -34.88 29.56
N ALA A 68 -46.41 -34.06 30.42
CA ALA A 68 -46.13 -32.63 30.50
C ALA A 68 -44.66 -32.36 30.83
N SER A 69 -44.09 -33.05 31.82
CA SER A 69 -42.67 -32.90 32.17
C SER A 69 -41.74 -33.28 31.00
N ARG A 70 -42.03 -34.38 30.28
CA ARG A 70 -41.25 -34.75 29.09
C ARG A 70 -41.35 -33.71 27.97
N THR A 71 -42.50 -33.08 27.80
CA THR A 71 -42.66 -32.02 26.79
C THR A 71 -41.92 -30.74 27.18
N GLU A 72 -41.90 -30.38 28.46
CA GLU A 72 -41.13 -29.25 28.98
C GLU A 72 -39.62 -29.48 28.83
N GLU A 73 -39.13 -30.68 29.14
CA GLU A 73 -37.73 -31.06 28.94
C GLU A 73 -37.32 -30.96 27.46
N LYS A 74 -38.16 -31.49 26.55
CA LYS A 74 -37.92 -31.38 25.10
C LYS A 74 -37.91 -29.93 24.63
N LEU A 75 -38.79 -29.10 25.17
CA LEU A 75 -38.86 -27.68 24.84
C LEU A 75 -37.62 -26.93 25.35
N ALA A 76 -37.17 -27.24 26.57
CA ALA A 76 -35.94 -26.68 27.12
C ALA A 76 -34.69 -27.12 26.32
N GLU A 77 -34.63 -28.37 25.87
CA GLU A 77 -33.55 -28.86 25.01
C GLU A 77 -33.59 -28.20 23.62
N ALA A 78 -34.78 -28.03 23.04
CA ALA A 78 -34.95 -27.33 21.77
C ALA A 78 -34.49 -25.86 21.87
N ASN A 79 -34.83 -25.16 22.96
CA ASN A 79 -34.38 -23.79 23.18
C ASN A 79 -32.85 -23.70 23.32
N LYS A 80 -32.23 -24.61 24.08
CA LYS A 80 -30.75 -24.67 24.17
C LYS A 80 -30.10 -24.90 22.80
N ARG A 81 -30.70 -25.74 21.96
CA ARG A 81 -30.22 -25.96 20.59
C ARG A 81 -30.41 -24.72 19.72
N ALA A 82 -31.52 -24.01 19.87
CA ALA A 82 -31.77 -22.75 19.17
C ALA A 82 -30.74 -21.68 19.55
N ASP A 83 -30.45 -21.52 20.85
CA ASP A 83 -29.43 -20.57 21.34
C ASP A 83 -28.03 -20.92 20.80
N ALA A 84 -27.67 -22.21 20.80
CA ALA A 84 -26.40 -22.67 20.25
C ALA A 84 -26.29 -22.43 18.73
N LEU A 85 -27.40 -22.55 17.99
CA LEU A 85 -27.46 -22.22 16.57
C LEU A 85 -27.37 -20.71 16.32
N ALA A 86 -28.03 -19.90 17.14
CA ALA A 86 -27.95 -18.44 17.06
C ALA A 86 -26.51 -17.96 17.26
N HIS A 87 -25.80 -18.48 18.27
CA HIS A 87 -24.39 -18.14 18.49
C HIS A 87 -23.48 -18.61 17.34
N LYS A 88 -23.75 -19.76 16.73
CA LYS A 88 -23.01 -20.23 15.54
C LYS A 88 -23.27 -19.36 14.32
N LEU A 89 -24.49 -18.87 14.14
CA LEU A 89 -24.83 -17.93 13.07
C LEU A 89 -24.10 -16.60 13.26
N GLU A 90 -24.14 -16.03 14.47
CA GLU A 90 -23.43 -14.79 14.80
C GLU A 90 -21.91 -14.91 14.52
N GLN A 91 -21.30 -16.03 14.93
CA GLN A 91 -19.89 -16.30 14.62
C GLN A 91 -19.62 -16.41 13.11
N SER A 92 -20.53 -17.06 12.37
CA SER A 92 -20.40 -17.21 10.92
C SER A 92 -20.59 -15.88 10.19
N GLU A 93 -21.50 -15.02 10.65
CA GLU A 93 -21.72 -13.69 10.09
C GLU A 93 -20.53 -12.79 10.36
N ALA A 94 -20.01 -12.77 11.59
CA ALA A 94 -18.79 -12.04 11.93
C ALA A 94 -17.57 -12.51 11.11
N ALA A 95 -17.46 -13.81 10.83
CA ALA A 95 -16.42 -14.36 9.96
C ALA A 95 -16.60 -13.92 8.50
N ARG A 96 -17.85 -13.86 8.02
CA ARG A 96 -18.18 -13.39 6.68
C ARG A 96 -17.86 -11.91 6.50
N GLU A 97 -18.23 -11.04 7.45
CA GLU A 97 -17.91 -9.61 7.39
C GLU A 97 -16.40 -9.37 7.36
N LYS A 98 -15.63 -10.09 8.18
CA LYS A 98 -14.16 -10.04 8.13
C LYS A 98 -13.62 -10.47 6.77
N ALA A 99 -14.14 -11.55 6.20
CA ALA A 99 -13.73 -12.03 4.89
C ALA A 99 -14.09 -11.04 3.76
N GLU A 100 -15.23 -10.36 3.88
CA GLU A 100 -15.68 -9.35 2.92
C GLU A 100 -14.80 -8.10 2.97
N LEU A 101 -14.42 -7.64 4.17
CA LEU A 101 -13.47 -6.55 4.34
C LEU A 101 -12.12 -6.88 3.70
N VAL A 102 -11.54 -8.05 4.03
CA VAL A 102 -10.26 -8.51 3.44
C VAL A 102 -10.37 -8.61 1.91
N ALA A 103 -11.49 -9.10 1.38
CA ALA A 103 -11.70 -9.17 -0.05
C ALA A 103 -11.83 -7.78 -0.70
N SER A 104 -12.44 -6.81 -0.02
CA SER A 104 -12.54 -5.44 -0.51
C SER A 104 -11.18 -4.72 -0.51
N GLU A 105 -10.38 -4.93 0.53
CA GLU A 105 -9.02 -4.39 0.66
C GLU A 105 -8.10 -4.98 -0.41
N ALA A 106 -8.12 -6.30 -0.60
CA ALA A 106 -7.35 -6.98 -1.64
C ALA A 106 -7.73 -6.52 -3.05
N LYS A 107 -9.03 -6.24 -3.31
CA LYS A 107 -9.46 -5.66 -4.58
C LYS A 107 -8.95 -4.24 -4.78
N ALA A 108 -8.96 -3.41 -3.74
CA ALA A 108 -8.42 -2.05 -3.80
C ALA A 108 -6.92 -2.08 -4.09
N GLU A 109 -6.16 -2.90 -3.36
CA GLU A 109 -4.72 -3.06 -3.55
C GLU A 109 -4.37 -3.60 -4.94
N ALA A 110 -5.14 -4.57 -5.45
CA ALA A 110 -4.96 -5.08 -6.81
C ALA A 110 -5.21 -4.02 -7.89
N ASN A 111 -6.20 -3.14 -7.69
CA ASN A 111 -6.46 -2.03 -8.60
C ASN A 111 -5.34 -0.98 -8.55
N ASP A 112 -4.83 -0.66 -7.36
CA ASP A 112 -3.68 0.24 -7.19
C ASP A 112 -2.42 -0.33 -7.83
N ALA A 113 -2.18 -1.63 -7.69
CA ALA A 113 -1.06 -2.32 -8.34
C ALA A 113 -1.18 -2.27 -9.87
N LYS A 114 -2.39 -2.44 -10.42
CA LYS A 114 -2.63 -2.29 -11.87
C LYS A 114 -2.39 -0.86 -12.35
N ALA A 115 -2.83 0.14 -11.58
CA ALA A 115 -2.58 1.54 -11.92
C ALA A 115 -1.08 1.87 -11.92
N LYS A 116 -0.33 1.36 -10.93
CA LYS A 116 1.13 1.48 -10.87
C LYS A 116 1.82 0.74 -12.02
N ALA A 117 1.34 -0.44 -12.41
CA ALA A 117 1.89 -1.16 -13.56
C ALA A 117 1.71 -0.37 -14.87
N ALA A 118 0.52 0.20 -15.09
CA ALA A 118 0.25 1.03 -16.26
C ALA A 118 1.14 2.27 -16.34
N SER A 119 1.40 2.94 -15.20
CA SER A 119 2.32 4.08 -15.18
C SER A 119 3.78 3.69 -15.43
N VAL A 120 4.20 2.52 -14.96
CA VAL A 120 5.53 1.96 -15.26
C VAL A 120 5.68 1.67 -16.75
N GLU A 121 4.68 1.07 -17.39
CA GLU A 121 4.70 0.84 -18.85
C GLU A 121 4.80 2.15 -19.64
N GLU A 122 4.08 3.20 -19.23
CA GLU A 122 4.17 4.51 -19.86
C GLU A 122 5.58 5.12 -19.68
N LEU A 123 6.18 5.03 -18.49
CA LEU A 123 7.54 5.48 -18.24
C LEU A 123 8.58 4.71 -19.06
N GLN A 124 8.41 3.40 -19.21
CA GLN A 124 9.28 2.58 -20.06
C GLN A 124 9.21 3.00 -21.53
N LYS A 125 8.01 3.34 -22.02
CA LYS A 125 7.87 3.86 -23.38
C LYS A 125 8.60 5.20 -23.54
N ARG A 126 8.39 6.14 -22.61
CA ARG A 126 9.08 7.44 -22.62
C ARG A 126 10.60 7.28 -22.55
N LEU A 127 11.10 6.29 -21.81
CA LEU A 127 12.52 6.00 -21.71
C LEU A 127 13.08 5.51 -23.04
N LYS A 128 12.40 4.57 -23.72
CA LYS A 128 12.79 4.12 -25.06
C LYS A 128 12.76 5.25 -26.09
N ASP A 129 11.73 6.08 -26.05
CA ASP A 129 11.62 7.25 -26.95
C ASP A 129 12.79 8.22 -26.71
N ALA A 130 13.12 8.49 -25.44
CA ALA A 130 14.25 9.35 -25.07
C ALA A 130 15.62 8.75 -25.46
N GLU A 131 15.81 7.43 -25.32
CA GLU A 131 17.01 6.72 -25.77
C GLU A 131 17.20 6.87 -27.28
N SER A 132 16.14 6.65 -28.05
CA SER A 132 16.19 6.81 -29.51
C SER A 132 16.53 8.24 -29.93
N ALA A 133 15.93 9.25 -29.29
CA ALA A 133 16.24 10.66 -29.55
C ALA A 133 17.69 11.03 -29.18
N LEU A 134 18.24 10.43 -28.11
CA LEU A 134 19.63 10.64 -27.71
C LEU A 134 20.60 10.08 -28.76
N ASP A 135 20.31 8.88 -29.27
CA ASP A 135 21.15 8.25 -30.29
C ASP A 135 21.07 8.99 -31.63
N GLU A 136 19.91 9.51 -31.99
CA GLU A 136 19.76 10.43 -33.13
C GLU A 136 20.60 11.72 -32.93
N GLN A 137 20.59 12.32 -31.74
CA GLN A 137 21.42 13.49 -31.45
C GLN A 137 22.92 13.17 -31.52
N LYS A 138 23.36 12.04 -30.97
CA LYS A 138 24.76 11.60 -31.08
C LYS A 138 25.17 11.39 -32.54
N ALA A 139 24.31 10.76 -33.34
CA ALA A 139 24.56 10.58 -34.77
C ALA A 139 24.64 11.93 -35.51
N ALA A 140 23.73 12.85 -35.21
CA ALA A 140 23.74 14.20 -35.77
C ALA A 140 24.99 14.99 -35.35
N GLN A 141 25.44 14.85 -34.09
CA GLN A 141 26.66 15.47 -33.60
C GLN A 141 27.90 14.90 -34.30
N ALA A 142 28.00 13.57 -34.43
CA ALA A 142 29.09 12.92 -35.15
C ALA A 142 29.16 13.39 -36.62
N ALA A 143 28.00 13.53 -37.28
CA ALA A 143 27.93 14.06 -38.64
C ALA A 143 28.40 15.52 -38.73
N ARG A 144 28.01 16.37 -37.76
CA ARG A 144 28.49 17.77 -37.68
C ARG A 144 29.98 17.85 -37.47
N GLU A 145 30.53 17.06 -36.54
CA GLU A 145 31.97 17.02 -36.24
C GLU A 145 32.77 16.54 -37.46
N GLN A 146 32.32 15.50 -38.15
CA GLN A 146 32.93 15.07 -39.41
C GLN A 146 32.89 16.18 -40.48
N GLY A 147 31.79 16.92 -40.59
CA GLY A 147 31.67 18.06 -41.49
C GLY A 147 32.65 19.18 -41.16
N ILE A 148 32.80 19.52 -39.88
CA ILE A 148 33.77 20.51 -39.39
C ILE A 148 35.19 20.05 -39.70
N LEU A 149 35.55 18.80 -39.38
CA LEU A 149 36.88 18.25 -39.67
C LEU A 149 37.22 18.28 -41.16
N LYS A 150 36.27 17.94 -42.04
CA LYS A 150 36.47 18.04 -43.50
C LYS A 150 36.72 19.48 -43.95
N ARG A 151 35.94 20.44 -43.43
CA ARG A 151 36.14 21.88 -43.72
C ARG A 151 37.49 22.37 -43.21
N LEU A 152 37.86 22.03 -41.98
CA LEU A 152 39.11 22.44 -41.35
C LEU A 152 40.33 21.86 -42.09
N LYS A 153 40.30 20.57 -42.45
CA LYS A 153 41.33 19.94 -43.30
C LYS A 153 41.44 20.62 -44.66
N SER A 154 40.31 21.00 -45.27
CA SER A 154 40.29 21.69 -46.56
C SER A 154 40.85 23.11 -46.46
N GLN A 155 40.49 23.86 -45.41
CA GLN A 155 41.04 25.19 -45.14
C GLN A 155 42.54 25.12 -44.84
N SER A 156 42.98 24.21 -43.97
CA SER A 156 44.40 23.99 -43.66
C SER A 156 45.23 23.65 -44.91
N ARG A 157 44.70 22.82 -45.82
CA ARG A 157 45.35 22.56 -47.12
C ARG A 157 45.46 23.83 -47.97
N ARG A 158 44.39 24.62 -48.05
CA ARG A 158 44.39 25.89 -48.82
C ARG A 158 45.36 26.91 -48.25
N THR A 159 45.42 27.07 -46.93
CA THR A 159 46.38 27.96 -46.26
C THR A 159 47.81 27.47 -46.46
N LEU A 160 48.06 26.16 -46.35
CA LEU A 160 49.39 25.58 -46.59
C LEU A 160 49.84 25.75 -48.05
N THR A 161 48.92 25.67 -49.01
CA THR A 161 49.23 25.96 -50.42
C THR A 161 49.40 27.45 -50.69
N GLN A 162 48.73 28.34 -49.94
CA GLN A 162 48.93 29.79 -50.04
C GLN A 162 50.24 30.25 -49.40
N THR A 163 50.74 29.59 -48.36
CA THR A 163 52.07 29.87 -47.79
C THR A 163 53.23 29.30 -48.61
N ASN A 164 52.95 28.51 -49.65
CA ASN A 164 53.92 28.06 -50.65
C ASN A 164 53.90 28.95 -51.91
N GLN A 165 53.11 30.02 -51.92
CA GLN A 165 53.44 31.17 -52.76
C GLN A 165 54.45 31.98 -51.96
N ASP A 166 55.67 32.05 -52.49
CA ASP A 166 56.77 32.86 -51.98
C ASP A 166 56.31 34.31 -51.76
N PHE A 167 55.84 34.61 -50.56
CA PHE A 167 56.04 35.93 -50.01
C PHE A 167 57.36 35.85 -49.28
N ASP A 168 58.41 36.43 -49.89
CA ASP A 168 59.57 36.91 -49.17
C ASP A 168 59.08 37.92 -48.11
N LEU A 169 58.67 37.42 -46.95
CA LEU A 169 58.65 38.21 -45.73
C LEU A 169 60.06 38.18 -45.16
N GLU A 170 60.93 39.00 -45.75
CA GLU A 170 61.89 39.71 -44.91
C GLU A 170 61.07 40.44 -43.84
N ASN A 171 61.14 39.91 -42.63
CA ASN A 171 60.34 40.27 -41.49
C ASN A 171 61.14 41.33 -40.69
N PRO A 172 60.95 42.65 -40.86
CA PRO A 172 61.42 43.57 -39.86
C PRO A 172 60.53 43.43 -38.63
N VAL A 173 61.10 42.77 -37.63
CA VAL A 173 60.77 42.78 -36.21
C VAL A 173 59.68 43.79 -35.80
N ASN A 174 58.59 43.25 -35.24
CA ASN A 174 57.55 43.94 -34.47
C ASN A 174 56.67 44.94 -35.23
N ASP A 175 55.65 44.44 -35.92
CA ASP A 175 54.55 45.26 -36.43
C ASP A 175 53.29 45.08 -35.54
N PRO A 176 52.99 46.03 -34.62
CA PRO A 176 51.90 45.89 -33.63
C PRO A 176 50.50 45.77 -34.27
N LEU A 177 50.37 46.15 -35.54
CA LEU A 177 49.13 46.10 -36.30
C LEU A 177 48.75 44.67 -36.71
N LEU A 178 49.73 43.80 -36.98
CA LEU A 178 49.47 42.39 -37.31
C LEU A 178 48.99 41.61 -36.08
N ASP A 179 49.56 41.92 -34.91
CA ASP A 179 49.10 41.38 -33.62
C ASP A 179 47.69 41.89 -33.28
N ALA A 180 47.39 43.17 -33.54
CA ALA A 180 46.05 43.71 -33.33
C ALA A 180 45.01 43.08 -34.27
N LEU A 181 45.37 42.82 -35.54
CA LEU A 181 44.47 42.21 -36.54
C LEU A 181 44.24 40.72 -36.30
N SER A 182 45.27 39.98 -35.86
CA SER A 182 45.13 38.56 -35.49
C SER A 182 44.27 38.39 -34.23
N LEU A 183 44.42 39.28 -33.23
CA LEU A 183 43.54 39.31 -32.05
C LEU A 183 42.11 39.72 -32.40
N TRP A 184 41.93 40.64 -33.36
CA TRP A 184 40.60 41.06 -33.81
C TRP A 184 39.88 39.97 -34.63
N SER A 185 40.62 39.16 -35.39
CA SER A 185 40.07 37.95 -36.02
C SER A 185 39.60 36.92 -34.98
N PHE A 186 40.35 36.77 -33.88
CA PHE A 186 40.00 35.86 -32.79
C PHE A 186 38.84 36.37 -31.90
N MET A 187 38.74 37.70 -31.72
CA MET A 187 37.74 38.36 -30.86
C MET A 187 36.53 38.91 -31.64
N GLY A 188 36.59 38.96 -32.97
CA GLY A 188 35.61 39.65 -33.83
C GLY A 188 34.19 39.12 -33.69
N ALA A 189 34.02 37.80 -33.54
CA ALA A 189 32.71 37.21 -33.31
C ALA A 189 32.09 37.60 -31.96
N LYS A 190 32.91 37.82 -30.92
CA LYS A 190 32.46 38.30 -29.61
C LYS A 190 32.19 39.81 -29.63
N PHE A 191 32.98 40.56 -30.39
CA PHE A 191 32.88 42.02 -30.54
C PHE A 191 31.63 42.45 -31.32
N VAL A 192 31.32 41.78 -32.43
CA VAL A 192 30.10 42.03 -33.23
C VAL A 192 28.85 41.76 -32.39
N LYS A 193 28.85 40.70 -31.57
CA LYS A 193 27.75 40.35 -30.68
C LYS A 193 27.55 41.38 -29.54
N ALA A 194 28.65 41.93 -29.01
CA ALA A 194 28.63 42.99 -28.01
C ALA A 194 28.19 44.35 -28.59
N TRP A 195 28.57 44.66 -29.83
CA TRP A 195 28.14 45.87 -30.55
C TRP A 195 26.63 45.85 -30.82
N GLN A 196 26.09 44.69 -31.22
CA GLN A 196 24.66 44.52 -31.51
C GLN A 196 23.77 44.62 -30.25
N MET A 197 24.34 44.40 -29.06
CA MET A 197 23.62 44.52 -27.78
C MET A 197 23.68 45.91 -27.13
N GLN A 198 24.23 46.94 -27.79
CA GLN A 198 24.26 48.32 -27.26
C GLN A 198 24.88 48.45 -25.86
N CYS A 199 25.81 47.56 -25.49
CA CYS A 199 26.55 47.70 -24.24
C CYS A 199 27.64 48.76 -24.40
N ARG A 200 27.60 49.78 -23.55
CA ARG A 200 28.64 50.83 -23.44
C ARG A 200 30.03 50.18 -23.30
N PHE A 201 30.90 50.47 -24.27
CA PHE A 201 32.31 50.05 -24.34
C PHE A 201 33.18 50.73 -23.28
N VAL A 202 32.93 50.47 -22.00
CA VAL A 202 33.74 51.02 -20.89
C VAL A 202 34.66 49.95 -20.30
N GLY A 203 34.46 48.66 -20.61
CA GLY A 203 35.17 47.56 -19.95
C GLY A 203 36.24 46.83 -20.75
N VAL A 204 36.34 47.02 -22.08
CA VAL A 204 37.16 46.12 -22.94
C VAL A 204 38.47 46.77 -23.43
N VAL A 205 38.72 48.05 -23.12
CA VAL A 205 40.01 48.67 -23.46
C VAL A 205 40.57 49.45 -22.27
N PRO A 206 41.31 48.79 -21.35
CA PRO A 206 42.24 49.50 -20.48
C PRO A 206 43.72 49.31 -20.89
N TYR A 207 44.03 48.53 -21.93
CA TYR A 207 45.40 48.02 -22.10
C TYR A 207 46.16 48.42 -23.36
N PHE A 208 45.58 49.20 -24.27
CA PHE A 208 46.24 49.40 -25.58
C PHE A 208 46.50 50.84 -26.03
N PHE A 209 46.10 51.84 -25.26
CA PHE A 209 46.52 53.23 -25.53
C PHE A 209 46.98 53.90 -24.24
N PRO A 210 48.29 54.21 -24.10
CA PRO A 210 48.72 55.15 -23.09
C PRO A 210 47.89 56.43 -23.26
N LYS A 211 47.25 56.86 -22.17
CA LYS A 211 46.48 58.11 -22.11
C LYS A 211 47.41 59.28 -22.43
N LYS A 212 47.54 59.63 -23.71
CA LYS A 212 47.94 60.93 -24.23
C LYS A 212 47.91 60.81 -25.75
N GLU A 213 47.07 61.65 -26.36
CA GLU A 213 46.88 61.83 -27.80
C GLU A 213 45.91 60.82 -28.44
N GLU A 214 44.67 61.28 -28.64
CA GLU A 214 43.71 60.65 -29.55
C GLU A 214 44.36 60.55 -30.93
N PRO A 215 44.53 59.35 -31.50
CA PRO A 215 45.21 59.27 -32.78
C PRO A 215 44.20 59.66 -33.87
N SER A 216 44.54 60.71 -34.61
CA SER A 216 43.84 61.23 -35.80
C SER A 216 43.54 60.15 -36.85
N THR A 217 44.20 58.99 -36.76
CA THR A 217 43.92 57.77 -37.53
C THR A 217 42.55 57.16 -37.25
N PHE A 218 41.98 57.30 -36.04
CA PHE A 218 40.63 56.77 -35.76
C PHE A 218 39.54 57.57 -36.49
N LEU A 219 39.69 58.89 -36.59
CA LEU A 219 38.83 59.74 -37.42
C LEU A 219 39.04 59.50 -38.92
N ALA A 220 40.28 59.18 -39.35
CA ALA A 220 40.56 58.82 -40.73
C ALA A 220 39.92 57.47 -41.12
N LEU A 221 39.99 56.47 -40.23
CA LEU A 221 39.33 55.16 -40.40
C LEU A 221 37.80 55.26 -40.39
N ALA A 222 37.24 56.09 -39.51
CA ALA A 222 35.80 56.37 -39.48
C ALA A 222 35.31 57.08 -40.77
N LYS A 223 36.12 57.97 -41.35
CA LYS A 223 35.81 58.60 -42.65
C LYS A 223 35.80 57.60 -43.80
N ILE A 224 36.74 56.65 -43.83
CA ILE A 224 36.80 55.58 -44.86
C ILE A 224 35.57 54.65 -44.76
N PHE A 225 35.11 54.35 -43.55
CA PHE A 225 33.90 53.54 -43.35
C PHE A 225 32.61 54.29 -43.71
N ASN A 226 32.55 55.61 -43.52
CA ASN A 226 31.38 56.41 -43.92
C ASN A 226 31.34 56.72 -45.42
N SER A 227 32.48 56.72 -46.14
CA SER A 227 32.50 56.90 -47.60
C SER A 227 32.29 55.60 -48.40
N SER A 228 32.21 54.46 -47.71
CA SER A 228 31.97 53.13 -48.31
C SER A 228 30.57 52.58 -47.98
N ARG A 229 29.57 53.46 -47.86
CA ARG A 229 28.16 53.06 -47.97
C ARG A 229 27.63 53.45 -49.35
N PRO A 230 27.27 52.49 -50.22
CA PRO A 230 26.12 52.67 -51.10
C PRO A 230 24.81 52.73 -50.28
#